data_AF-A0A7K5NV85-F1
#
_entry.id   AF-A0A7K5NV85-F1
#
_cell.length_a   1.000
_cell.length_b   1.000
_cell.length_c   1.000
_cell.angle_alpha   90.00
_cell.angle_beta   90.00
_cell.angle_gamma   90.00
#
_symmetry.space_group_name_H-M   'P 1'
#
loop_
_entity.id
_entity.type
_entity.pdbx_description
1 polymer ?
#
loop_
_entity_poly.entity_id
_entity_poly.type
_entity_poly.pdbx_seq_one_letter_code
_entity_poly.pdbx_strand_id
1 'polypeptide(L)' 'MSTPFSNITLRLPDGFQNLLEGLAWEVLRAQPADVVAFAAQHFQKLLEQRE' A
#
# COMPACT_ATOMS: atom_id res chain seq x y z
N MET A 1 -20.27 -1.79 7.33
CA MET A 1 -20.06 -1.59 8.78
C MET A 1 -19.14 -0.38 8.95
N SER A 2 -19.67 0.81 9.24
CA SER A 2 -18.87 2.00 9.56
C SER A 2 -18.69 2.08 11.07
N THR A 3 -17.47 1.91 11.56
CA THR A 3 -17.14 2.18 12.96
C THR A 3 -17.05 3.70 13.19
N PRO A 4 -17.58 4.22 14.30
CA PRO A 4 -17.61 5.65 14.58
C PRO A 4 -16.18 6.20 14.71
N PHE A 5 -15.96 7.34 14.06
CA PHE A 5 -14.71 8.08 13.97
C PHE A 5 -13.89 8.03 15.27
N SER A 6 -12.75 7.35 15.21
CA SER A 6 -11.66 7.62 16.15
C SER A 6 -11.32 9.11 16.03
N ASN A 7 -11.04 9.77 17.15
CA ASN A 7 -10.72 11.20 17.22
C ASN A 7 -9.30 11.45 16.67
N ILE A 8 -9.05 11.06 15.41
CA ILE A 8 -7.79 11.24 14.70
C ILE A 8 -7.93 12.47 13.80
N THR A 9 -7.17 13.50 14.11
CA THR A 9 -7.00 14.69 13.25
C THR A 9 -6.23 14.35 11.97
N LEU A 10 -5.60 13.17 11.90
CA LEU A 10 -4.96 12.65 10.70
C LEU A 10 -6.01 12.11 9.72
N ARG A 11 -6.31 12.89 8.67
CA ARG A 11 -6.99 12.41 7.48
C ARG A 11 -5.98 11.62 6.63
N LEU A 12 -6.38 10.43 6.20
CA LEU A 12 -5.59 9.65 5.26
C LEU A 12 -5.61 10.34 3.89
N PRO A 13 -4.47 10.50 3.21
CA PRO A 13 -4.44 11.06 1.86
C PRO A 13 -5.27 10.23 0.88
N ASP A 14 -5.89 10.89 -0.08
CA ASP A 14 -6.62 10.22 -1.16
C ASP A 14 -5.69 9.25 -1.91
N GLY A 15 -6.20 8.05 -2.19
CA GLY A 15 -5.44 7.01 -2.90
C GLY A 15 -4.43 6.23 -2.05
N PHE A 16 -4.18 6.61 -0.79
CA PHE A 16 -3.27 5.86 0.08
C PHE A 16 -3.78 4.43 0.33
N GLN A 17 -5.08 4.25 0.54
CA GLN A 17 -5.69 2.93 0.68
C GLN A 17 -5.48 2.08 -0.59
N ASN A 18 -5.68 2.66 -1.77
CA ASN A 18 -5.48 1.95 -3.04
C ASN A 18 -4.03 1.47 -3.21
N LEU A 19 -3.04 2.28 -2.80
CA LEU A 19 -1.63 1.88 -2.84
C LEU A 19 -1.35 0.68 -1.92
N LEU A 20 -1.89 0.71 -0.69
CA LEU A 20 -1.72 -0.40 0.25
C LEU A 20 -2.43 -1.67 -0.20
N GLU A 21 -3.65 -1.54 -0.74
CA GLU A 21 -4.36 -2.67 -1.32
C GLU A 21 -3.55 -3.27 -2.47
N GLY A 22 -3.07 -2.47 -3.42
CA GLY A 22 -2.25 -2.93 -4.54
C GLY A 22 -1.01 -3.71 -4.10
N LEU A 23 -0.27 -3.19 -3.10
CA LEU A 23 0.86 -3.89 -2.51
C LEU A 23 0.44 -5.22 -1.88
N ALA A 24 -0.65 -5.24 -1.10
CA ALA A 24 -1.12 -6.44 -0.43
C ALA A 24 -1.47 -7.55 -1.43
N TRP A 25 -2.11 -7.21 -2.56
CA TRP A 25 -2.40 -8.15 -3.64
C TRP A 25 -1.12 -8.76 -4.24
N GLU A 26 -0.10 -7.93 -4.48
CA GLU A 26 1.17 -8.40 -5.06
C GLU A 26 1.98 -9.25 -4.08
N VAL A 27 1.94 -8.94 -2.79
CA VAL A 27 2.56 -9.77 -1.74
C VAL A 27 1.88 -11.14 -1.66
N LEU A 28 0.55 -11.19 -1.69
CA LEU A 28 -0.19 -12.46 -1.68
C LEU A 28 0.08 -13.29 -2.94
N ARG A 29 0.28 -12.64 -4.08
CA ARG A 29 0.62 -13.31 -5.34
C ARG A 29 2.04 -13.88 -5.34
N ALA A 30 3.02 -13.09 -4.93
CA ALA A 30 4.43 -13.46 -5.01
C ALA A 30 4.92 -14.31 -3.82
N GLN A 31 4.19 -14.28 -2.69
CA GLN A 31 4.58 -14.91 -1.43
C GLN A 31 6.08 -14.74 -1.10
N PRO A 32 6.59 -13.50 -1.07
CA PRO A 32 8.01 -13.25 -0.86
C PRO A 32 8.43 -13.59 0.57
N ALA A 33 9.66 -14.07 0.74
CA ALA A 33 10.24 -14.31 2.06
C ALA A 33 10.52 -13.00 2.83
N ASP A 34 10.83 -11.92 2.11
CA ASP A 34 11.01 -10.57 2.66
C ASP A 34 10.01 -9.60 2.04
N VAL A 35 8.96 -9.30 2.82
CA VAL A 35 7.87 -8.42 2.39
C VAL A 35 8.34 -6.96 2.28
N VAL A 36 9.29 -6.52 3.13
CA VAL A 36 9.73 -5.13 3.17
C VAL A 36 10.59 -4.82 1.94
N ALA A 37 11.54 -5.71 1.63
CA ALA A 37 12.36 -5.59 0.43
C ALA A 37 11.49 -5.64 -0.85
N PHE A 38 10.52 -6.55 -0.90
CA PHE A 38 9.57 -6.64 -2.01
C PHE A 38 8.75 -5.36 -2.18
N ALA A 39 8.24 -4.79 -1.08
CA ALA A 39 7.46 -3.56 -1.13
C ALA A 39 8.27 -2.37 -1.65
N ALA A 40 9.52 -2.23 -1.20
CA ALA A 40 10.42 -1.19 -1.69
C ALA A 40 10.64 -1.30 -3.21
N GLN A 41 10.93 -2.51 -3.71
CA GLN A 41 11.08 -2.76 -5.14
C GLN A 41 9.78 -2.52 -5.92
N HIS A 42 8.63 -2.92 -5.37
CA HIS A 42 7.33 -2.72 -5.99
C HIS A 42 7.01 -1.22 -6.16
N PHE A 43 7.20 -0.42 -5.11
CA PHE A 43 6.96 1.03 -5.19
C PHE A 43 7.99 1.73 -6.09
N GLN A 44 9.25 1.30 -6.10
CA GLN A 44 10.26 1.81 -7.03
C GLN A 44 9.81 1.62 -8.48
N LYS A 45 9.38 0.41 -8.83
CA LYS A 45 8.87 0.08 -10.17
C LYS A 45 7.65 0.92 -10.56
N LEU A 46 6.72 1.15 -9.63
CA LEU A 46 5.56 2.00 -9.87
C LEU A 46 5.96 3.47 -10.09
N LEU A 47 7.01 3.94 -9.43
CA LEU A 47 7.55 5.29 -9.62
C LEU A 47 8.16 5.43 -11.03
N GLU A 48 8.98 4.47 -11.44
CA GLU A 48 9.63 4.45 -12.76
C GLU A 48 8.63 4.35 -13.91
N GLN A 49 7.50 3.66 -13.72
CA GLN A 49 6.42 3.58 -14.72
C GLN A 49 5.64 4.89 -14.89
N ARG A 50 5.77 5.80 -13.92
CA ARG A 50 5.06 7.08 -13.91
C ARG A 50 5.87 8.21 -14.58
N GLU A 51 7.18 8.03 -14.73
CA GLU A 51 8.10 8.92 -15.47
C GLU A 51 8.13 8.59 -16.97
#